data_AF-A0A5E3WVE6-F1
#
_entry.id   AF-A0A5E3WVE6-F1
#
_cell.length_a   1.000
_cell.length_b   1.000
_cell.length_c   1.000
_cell.angle_alpha   90.00
_cell.angle_beta   90.00
_cell.angle_gamma   90.00
#
_symmetry.space_group_name_H-M   'P 1'
#
loop_
_entity.id
_entity.type
_entity.pdbx_description
1 polymer ?
#
loop_
_entity_poly.entity_id
_entity_poly.type
_entity_poly.pdbx_seq_one_letter_code
_entity_poly.pdbx_strand_id
1 'polypeptide(L)'
;MKFSPLFLVPFAHAALAGTFGLSDSYEGEDFINDWNFEAIDDPNHGTVNYVSKSTAISQGLVFASGSNFTLRADDTNVVSSSSSGRNSVRIQSPHTYNSHVTVVNLAHMPKGCGTWPAIWEVGPSWPFDGEVDIVEGSNDIVSASPRLVCGAAGSIDD
;
A
#
# COMPACT_ATOMS: atom_id res chain seq x y z
N MET A 1 -52.88 -40.02 29.97
CA MET A 1 -52.30 -38.96 29.13
C MET A 1 -50.84 -39.29 28.90
N LYS A 2 -50.40 -39.49 27.64
CA LYS A 2 -48.99 -39.77 27.29
C LYS A 2 -48.33 -38.44 26.89
N PHE A 3 -47.28 -38.03 27.59
CA PHE A 3 -46.47 -36.87 27.21
C PHE A 3 -45.47 -37.29 26.13
N SER A 4 -45.54 -36.65 24.97
CA SER A 4 -44.55 -36.81 23.90
C SER A 4 -43.40 -35.84 24.15
N PRO A 5 -42.14 -36.29 24.24
CA PRO A 5 -41.02 -35.39 24.45
C PRO A 5 -40.71 -34.65 23.15
N LEU A 6 -40.72 -33.33 23.20
CA LEU A 6 -40.25 -32.48 22.12
C LEU A 6 -38.71 -32.45 22.18
N PHE A 7 -38.05 -33.13 21.26
CA PHE A 7 -36.60 -33.04 21.11
C PHE A 7 -36.24 -31.73 20.39
N LEU A 8 -35.59 -30.81 21.12
CA LEU A 8 -34.95 -29.64 20.52
C LEU A 8 -33.63 -30.11 19.90
N VAL A 9 -33.54 -30.12 18.56
CA VAL A 9 -32.28 -30.37 17.85
C VAL A 9 -31.53 -29.04 17.75
N PRO A 10 -30.36 -28.88 18.39
CA PRO A 10 -29.56 -27.69 18.20
C PRO A 10 -28.96 -27.74 16.78
N PHE A 11 -29.40 -26.84 15.91
CA PHE A 11 -28.70 -26.56 14.66
C PHE A 11 -27.41 -25.82 15.00
N ALA A 12 -26.36 -26.58 15.32
CA ALA A 12 -25.00 -26.08 15.27
C ALA A 12 -24.68 -25.75 13.81
N HIS A 13 -24.85 -24.48 13.44
CA HIS A 13 -24.33 -24.00 12.17
C HIS A 13 -22.81 -24.04 12.28
N ALA A 14 -22.17 -25.01 11.61
CA ALA A 14 -20.75 -24.95 11.39
C ALA A 14 -20.47 -23.66 10.60
N ALA A 15 -19.94 -22.64 11.27
CA ALA A 15 -19.37 -21.51 10.57
C ALA A 15 -18.20 -22.06 9.74
N LEU A 16 -18.26 -21.92 8.42
CA LEU A 16 -17.12 -22.17 7.55
C LEU A 16 -16.09 -21.06 7.81
N ALA A 17 -15.23 -21.26 8.80
CA ALA A 17 -14.07 -20.41 9.01
C ALA A 17 -12.97 -20.87 8.04
N GLY A 18 -12.69 -20.06 7.02
CA GLY A 18 -11.48 -20.22 6.22
C GLY A 18 -10.26 -19.83 7.05
N THR A 19 -9.18 -20.61 6.95
CA THR A 19 -7.87 -20.23 7.50
C THR A 19 -7.03 -19.61 6.40
N PHE A 20 -6.41 -18.46 6.68
CA PHE A 20 -5.41 -17.87 5.80
C PHE A 20 -4.04 -18.50 6.07
N GLY A 21 -3.31 -18.82 5.00
CA GLY A 21 -1.91 -19.21 5.05
C GLY A 21 -1.02 -18.09 4.51
N LEU A 22 0.28 -18.12 4.84
CA LEU A 22 1.25 -17.18 4.29
C LEU A 22 1.47 -17.50 2.80
N SER A 23 1.15 -16.54 1.92
CA SER A 23 1.47 -16.63 0.49
C SER A 23 2.84 -16.03 0.20
N ASP A 24 3.06 -14.80 0.66
CA ASP A 24 4.26 -14.01 0.39
C ASP A 24 4.70 -13.29 1.66
N SER A 25 6.02 -13.11 1.82
CA SER A 25 6.63 -12.35 2.90
C SER A 25 7.83 -11.60 2.33
N TYR A 26 7.87 -10.28 2.50
CA TYR A 26 8.95 -9.42 2.04
C TYR A 26 9.56 -8.70 3.25
N GLU A 27 10.87 -8.81 3.44
CA GLU A 27 11.61 -8.06 4.46
C GLU A 27 12.97 -7.59 3.95
N GLY A 28 13.49 -6.50 4.52
CA GLY A 28 14.81 -5.98 4.18
C GLY A 28 15.04 -5.78 2.67
N GLU A 29 16.00 -6.53 2.11
CA GLU A 29 16.41 -6.44 0.72
C GLU A 29 15.37 -6.99 -0.28
N ASP A 30 14.37 -7.76 0.16
CA ASP A 30 13.35 -8.32 -0.73
C ASP A 30 12.58 -7.22 -1.46
N PHE A 31 12.30 -6.09 -0.78
CA PHE A 31 11.67 -4.91 -1.39
C PHE A 31 12.54 -4.25 -2.45
N ILE A 32 13.87 -4.34 -2.32
CA ILE A 32 14.77 -3.83 -3.35
C ILE A 32 14.83 -4.81 -4.51
N ASN A 33 14.90 -6.11 -4.22
CA ASN A 33 15.17 -7.14 -5.23
C ASN A 33 13.95 -7.54 -6.05
N ASP A 34 12.79 -7.70 -5.42
CA ASP A 34 11.63 -8.39 -6.01
C ASP A 34 10.51 -7.43 -6.42
N TRP A 35 10.48 -6.20 -5.87
CA TRP A 35 9.46 -5.22 -6.21
C TRP A 35 9.83 -4.39 -7.44
N ASN A 36 8.79 -3.96 -8.16
CA ASN A 36 8.91 -3.13 -9.34
C ASN A 36 9.04 -1.66 -8.94
N PHE A 37 10.05 -0.96 -9.44
CA PHE A 37 10.22 0.48 -9.23
C PHE A 37 9.61 1.24 -10.40
N GLU A 38 8.61 2.08 -10.12
CA GLU A 38 7.84 2.78 -11.13
C GLU A 38 8.43 4.18 -11.38
N ALA A 39 9.28 4.30 -12.40
CA ALA A 39 9.79 5.59 -12.87
C ALA A 39 8.80 6.22 -13.87
N ILE A 40 7.65 6.66 -13.35
CA ILE A 40 6.53 7.20 -14.11
C ILE A 40 6.24 8.66 -13.69
N ASP A 41 5.55 9.39 -14.55
CA ASP A 41 4.91 10.64 -14.14
C ASP A 41 3.84 10.32 -13.09
N ASP A 42 3.72 11.19 -12.08
CA ASP A 42 2.79 10.97 -10.99
C ASP A 42 1.34 11.01 -11.49
N PRO A 43 0.56 9.91 -11.35
CA PRO A 43 -0.84 9.89 -11.73
C PRO A 43 -1.67 10.97 -11.02
N ASN A 44 -1.25 11.36 -9.81
CA ASN A 44 -1.93 12.36 -8.97
C ASN A 44 -1.35 13.76 -9.16
N HIS A 45 -0.46 13.94 -10.14
CA HIS A 45 0.08 15.24 -10.55
C HIS A 45 0.82 16.01 -9.42
N GLY A 46 1.40 15.29 -8.46
CA GLY A 46 2.21 15.85 -7.40
C GLY A 46 3.53 16.44 -7.87
N THR A 47 4.16 17.26 -7.01
CA THR A 47 5.51 17.81 -7.25
C THR A 47 6.58 16.78 -6.90
N VAL A 48 6.60 15.68 -7.65
CA VAL A 48 7.46 14.52 -7.41
C VAL A 48 8.13 14.04 -8.70
N ASN A 49 9.34 13.51 -8.56
CA ASN A 49 10.03 12.79 -9.62
C ASN A 49 10.27 11.35 -9.15
N TYR A 50 9.45 10.39 -9.60
CA TYR A 50 9.69 8.97 -9.27
C TYR A 50 10.87 8.44 -10.06
N VAL A 51 11.91 8.01 -9.36
CA VAL A 51 13.16 7.58 -9.99
C VAL A 51 13.26 6.06 -10.14
N SER A 52 14.05 5.61 -11.11
CA SER A 52 14.34 4.17 -11.30
C SER A 52 15.06 3.57 -10.09
N LYS A 53 14.97 2.24 -9.94
CA LYS A 53 15.70 1.46 -8.91
C LYS A 53 17.18 1.83 -8.81
N SER A 54 17.88 1.89 -9.94
CA SER A 54 19.32 2.23 -9.97
C SER A 54 19.59 3.62 -9.42
N THR A 55 18.74 4.60 -9.77
CA THR A 55 18.86 5.97 -9.29
C THR A 55 18.53 6.05 -7.80
N ALA A 56 17.46 5.40 -7.36
CA ALA A 56 17.07 5.33 -5.95
C ALA A 56 18.18 4.77 -5.07
N ILE A 57 18.83 3.67 -5.49
CA ILE A 57 19.98 3.08 -4.78
C ILE A 57 21.17 4.06 -4.79
N SER A 58 21.52 4.62 -5.96
CA SER A 58 22.68 5.52 -6.08
C SER A 58 22.56 6.80 -5.25
N GLN A 59 21.33 7.28 -5.03
CA GLN A 59 21.02 8.47 -4.25
C GLN A 59 20.66 8.16 -2.79
N GLY A 60 20.68 6.88 -2.38
CA GLY A 60 20.34 6.46 -1.01
C GLY A 60 18.86 6.67 -0.66
N LEU A 61 17.98 6.73 -1.66
CA LEU A 61 16.52 6.85 -1.47
C LEU A 61 15.89 5.51 -1.04
N VAL A 62 16.57 4.40 -1.31
CA VAL A 62 16.22 3.08 -0.79
C VAL A 62 17.44 2.38 -0.24
N PHE A 63 17.26 1.69 0.89
CA PHE A 63 18.27 0.80 1.47
C PHE A 63 17.60 -0.15 2.47
N ALA A 64 18.25 -1.27 2.76
CA ALA A 64 17.83 -2.19 3.81
C ALA A 64 18.90 -2.30 4.92
N SER A 65 18.45 -2.62 6.13
CA SER A 65 19.32 -2.92 7.28
C SER A 65 18.67 -3.99 8.15
N GLY A 66 19.19 -5.21 8.08
CA GLY A 66 18.52 -6.37 8.68
C GLY A 66 17.18 -6.64 7.98
N SER A 67 16.11 -6.83 8.75
CA SER A 67 14.76 -7.02 8.22
C SER A 67 14.03 -5.70 7.89
N ASN A 68 14.64 -4.54 8.15
CA ASN A 68 14.01 -3.26 7.86
C ASN A 68 14.38 -2.76 6.46
N PHE A 69 13.36 -2.37 5.70
CA PHE A 69 13.49 -1.63 4.45
C PHE A 69 13.19 -0.14 4.70
N THR A 70 13.98 0.74 4.09
CA THR A 70 13.75 2.18 4.10
C THR A 70 13.51 2.67 2.69
N LEU A 71 12.41 3.41 2.51
CA LEU A 71 12.10 4.21 1.34
C LEU A 71 11.93 5.66 1.78
N ARG A 72 12.61 6.60 1.11
CA ARG A 72 12.61 8.01 1.48
C ARG A 72 12.66 8.93 0.26
N ALA A 73 12.20 10.17 0.45
CA ALA A 73 12.43 11.24 -0.51
C ALA A 73 13.84 11.85 -0.35
N ASP A 74 14.30 12.55 -1.38
CA ASP A 74 15.50 13.39 -1.31
C ASP A 74 15.29 14.54 -0.32
N ASP A 75 16.09 14.59 0.73
CA ASP A 75 16.07 15.63 1.77
C ASP A 75 17.28 16.57 1.71
N THR A 76 18.09 16.49 0.65
CA THR A 76 19.36 17.20 0.53
C THR A 76 19.31 18.32 -0.51
N ASN A 77 18.65 18.08 -1.64
CA ASN A 77 18.69 19.02 -2.76
C ASN A 77 17.51 20.01 -2.75
N VAL A 78 17.81 21.21 -3.22
CA VAL A 78 16.79 22.23 -3.54
C VAL A 78 16.19 21.88 -4.90
N VAL A 79 14.88 21.71 -4.92
CA VAL A 79 14.13 21.39 -6.13
C VAL A 79 14.10 22.63 -7.04
N SER A 80 14.57 22.49 -8.28
CA SER A 80 14.49 23.56 -9.28
C SER A 80 13.03 23.82 -9.66
N SER A 81 12.67 25.08 -9.89
CA SER A 81 11.35 25.47 -10.40
C SER A 81 11.03 24.90 -11.79
N SER A 82 12.05 24.39 -12.50
CA SER A 82 11.90 23.75 -13.82
C SER A 82 11.93 22.22 -13.77
N SER A 83 12.00 21.61 -12.58
CA SER A 83 12.02 20.15 -12.41
C SER A 83 10.62 19.58 -12.23
N SER A 84 10.44 18.28 -12.50
CA SER A 84 9.19 17.56 -12.23
C SER A 84 8.84 17.49 -10.74
N GLY A 85 9.85 17.59 -9.86
CA GLY A 85 9.65 17.69 -8.43
C GLY A 85 10.80 17.10 -7.63
N ARG A 86 10.54 16.83 -6.35
CA ARG A 86 11.50 16.17 -5.46
C ARG A 86 11.65 14.70 -5.84
N ASN A 87 12.88 14.19 -5.89
CA ASN A 87 13.08 12.76 -6.13
C ASN A 87 12.45 11.95 -4.99
N SER A 88 11.64 10.97 -5.38
CA SER A 88 11.00 10.00 -4.48
C SER A 88 10.92 8.66 -5.18
N VAL A 89 10.32 7.68 -4.52
CA VAL A 89 10.24 6.30 -5.01
C VAL A 89 8.82 5.80 -4.86
N ARG A 90 8.33 5.15 -5.92
CA ARG A 90 7.09 4.39 -5.97
C ARG A 90 7.46 2.95 -6.32
N ILE A 91 6.99 2.01 -5.50
CA ILE A 91 7.21 0.58 -5.73
C ILE A 91 5.89 -0.18 -5.79
N GLN A 92 5.83 -1.21 -6.61
CA GLN A 92 4.67 -2.07 -6.80
C GLN A 92 5.06 -3.54 -6.62
N SER A 93 4.20 -4.32 -5.97
CA SER A 93 4.44 -5.75 -5.75
C SER A 93 4.56 -6.51 -7.08
N PRO A 94 5.35 -7.59 -7.14
CA PRO A 94 5.44 -8.43 -8.34
C PRO A 94 4.19 -9.31 -8.52
N HIS A 95 3.44 -9.55 -7.44
CA HIS A 95 2.25 -10.40 -7.42
C HIS A 95 0.99 -9.56 -7.16
N THR A 96 -0.14 -10.06 -7.69
CA THR A 96 -1.48 -9.54 -7.47
C THR A 96 -2.30 -10.51 -6.63
N TYR A 97 -3.25 -9.99 -5.88
CA TYR A 97 -4.05 -10.77 -4.94
C TYR A 97 -5.55 -10.44 -5.12
N ASN A 98 -6.39 -11.46 -4.99
CA ASN A 98 -7.85 -11.30 -4.99
C ASN A 98 -8.36 -11.32 -3.54
N SER A 99 -8.81 -12.48 -3.03
CA SER A 99 -9.17 -12.66 -1.62
C SER A 99 -7.93 -12.97 -0.80
N HIS A 100 -7.48 -12.00 0.01
CA HIS A 100 -6.25 -12.12 0.78
C HIS A 100 -6.29 -11.27 2.05
N VAL A 101 -5.21 -11.35 2.84
CA VAL A 101 -4.96 -10.52 4.01
C VAL A 101 -3.58 -9.91 3.86
N THR A 102 -3.51 -8.58 3.86
CA THR A 102 -2.26 -7.81 3.86
C THR A 102 -1.93 -7.38 5.28
N VAL A 103 -0.70 -7.65 5.72
CA VAL A 103 -0.18 -7.19 7.02
C VAL A 103 1.08 -6.38 6.76
N VAL A 104 1.06 -5.11 7.18
CA VAL A 104 2.21 -4.21 7.06
C VAL A 104 2.71 -3.84 8.44
N ASN A 105 3.97 -4.15 8.73
CA ASN A 105 4.64 -3.77 9.97
C ASN A 105 5.52 -2.55 9.72
N LEU A 106 5.08 -1.37 10.21
CA LEU A 106 5.74 -0.09 9.94
C LEU A 106 6.42 0.44 11.21
N ALA A 107 7.73 0.67 11.12
CA ALA A 107 8.47 1.34 12.19
C ALA A 107 8.36 2.88 12.10
N HIS A 108 8.18 3.43 10.90
CA HIS A 108 8.08 4.87 10.64
C HIS A 108 7.33 5.14 9.34
N MET A 109 6.68 6.30 9.23
CA MET A 109 6.00 6.79 8.01
C MET A 109 6.50 8.19 7.66
N PRO A 110 6.55 8.58 6.37
CA PRO A 110 6.95 9.94 5.98
C PRO A 110 6.13 11.02 6.69
N LYS A 111 6.80 12.14 6.98
CA LYS A 111 6.25 13.31 7.67
C LYS A 111 6.82 14.59 7.05
N GLY A 112 6.03 15.65 7.09
CA GLY A 112 6.36 17.00 6.65
C GLY A 112 5.24 17.63 5.82
N CYS A 113 5.16 18.96 5.87
CA CYS A 113 4.35 19.73 4.93
C CYS A 113 4.70 19.38 3.48
N GLY A 114 3.68 19.22 2.63
CA GLY A 114 3.83 18.84 1.23
C GLY A 114 4.09 17.35 0.98
N THR A 115 4.18 16.53 2.03
CA THR A 115 4.26 15.07 1.88
C THR A 115 2.86 14.45 1.76
N TRP A 116 2.76 13.38 0.97
CA TRP A 116 1.56 12.56 0.86
C TRP A 116 1.97 11.08 0.67
N PRO A 117 2.31 10.37 1.76
CA PRO A 117 2.61 8.96 1.70
C PRO A 117 1.35 8.10 1.59
N ALA A 118 1.44 7.01 0.82
CA ALA A 118 0.38 6.02 0.69
C ALA A 118 0.94 4.58 0.71
N ILE A 119 0.18 3.66 1.31
CA ILE A 119 0.27 2.20 1.16
C ILE A 119 -1.13 1.75 0.79
N TRP A 120 -1.27 1.19 -0.40
CA TRP A 120 -2.56 0.96 -1.02
C TRP A 120 -2.49 -0.22 -1.99
N GLU A 121 -3.65 -0.73 -2.37
CA GLU A 121 -3.83 -1.80 -3.34
C GLU A 121 -4.69 -1.29 -4.49
N VAL A 122 -4.36 -1.71 -5.71
CA VAL A 122 -5.06 -1.25 -6.93
C VAL A 122 -5.33 -2.39 -7.88
N GLY A 123 -6.54 -2.39 -8.44
CA GLY A 123 -6.92 -3.31 -9.51
C GLY A 123 -6.27 -2.97 -10.86
N PRO A 124 -6.25 -3.91 -11.81
CA PRO A 124 -5.55 -3.73 -13.09
C PRO A 124 -6.15 -2.65 -13.99
N SER A 125 -7.45 -2.35 -13.85
CA SER A 125 -8.14 -1.29 -14.59
C SER A 125 -8.79 -0.29 -13.64
N TRP A 126 -8.02 0.71 -13.21
CA TRP A 126 -8.54 1.79 -12.38
C TRP A 126 -9.53 2.69 -13.16
N PRO A 127 -10.65 3.15 -12.55
CA PRO A 127 -11.14 2.85 -11.19
C PRO A 127 -12.09 1.64 -11.12
N PHE A 128 -12.23 0.89 -12.20
CA PHE A 128 -13.24 -0.16 -12.36
C PHE A 128 -12.97 -1.41 -11.52
N ASP A 129 -11.70 -1.75 -11.35
CA ASP A 129 -11.28 -2.89 -10.52
C ASP A 129 -10.98 -2.50 -9.06
N GLY A 130 -11.24 -1.23 -8.73
CA GLY A 130 -11.17 -0.69 -7.38
C GLY A 130 -9.76 -0.36 -6.88
N GLU A 131 -9.75 0.34 -5.76
CA GLU A 131 -8.56 0.72 -5.00
C GLU A 131 -8.88 0.74 -3.51
N VAL A 132 -7.91 0.30 -2.71
CA VAL A 132 -7.98 0.27 -1.24
C VAL A 132 -6.77 0.98 -0.67
N ASP A 133 -7.00 2.14 -0.08
CA ASP A 133 -5.99 2.89 0.66
C ASP A 133 -5.89 2.31 2.06
N ILE A 134 -4.78 1.66 2.40
CA ILE A 134 -4.59 1.03 3.73
C ILE A 134 -4.04 2.08 4.71
N VAL A 135 -3.04 2.84 4.26
CA VAL A 135 -2.46 3.97 4.98
C VAL A 135 -2.30 5.09 3.99
N GLU A 136 -2.93 6.23 4.27
CA GLU A 136 -2.84 7.42 3.43
C GLU A 136 -2.99 8.67 4.31
N GLY A 137 -2.26 9.73 3.96
CA GLY A 137 -2.46 11.04 4.57
C GLY A 137 -1.57 12.08 3.92
N SER A 138 -1.89 13.36 4.09
CA SER A 138 -1.10 14.46 3.53
C SER A 138 -0.76 15.49 4.60
N ASN A 139 0.37 16.19 4.44
CA ASN A 139 0.75 17.34 5.26
C ASN A 139 0.76 17.07 6.77
N ASP A 140 1.38 15.96 7.19
CA ASP A 140 1.39 15.48 8.60
C ASP A 140 0.01 15.12 9.18
N ILE A 141 -1.04 15.12 8.37
CA ILE A 141 -2.35 14.61 8.73
C ILE A 141 -2.33 13.10 8.52
N VAL A 142 -1.72 12.40 9.47
CA VAL A 142 -1.77 10.93 9.51
C VAL A 142 -3.03 10.54 10.26
N SER A 143 -4.13 10.42 9.53
CA SER A 143 -5.27 9.62 9.98
C SER A 143 -5.09 8.23 9.37
N ALA A 144 -5.31 7.16 10.14
CA ALA A 144 -5.63 5.89 9.50
C ALA A 144 -6.96 6.12 8.79
N SER A 145 -6.90 6.50 7.51
CA SER A 145 -8.06 6.75 6.67
C SER A 145 -8.18 5.63 5.64
N PRO A 146 -8.59 4.40 6.04
CA PRO A 146 -8.94 3.39 5.06
C PRO A 146 -9.99 3.93 4.11
N ARG A 147 -9.65 4.04 2.83
CA ARG A 147 -10.56 4.52 1.79
C ARG A 147 -10.71 3.43 0.72
N LEU A 148 -11.94 3.32 0.21
CA LEU A 148 -12.30 2.41 -0.85
C LEU A 148 -12.78 3.23 -2.04
N VAL A 149 -12.12 3.07 -3.19
CA VAL A 149 -12.53 3.66 -4.46
C VAL A 149 -13.16 2.56 -5.32
N CYS A 150 -14.39 2.77 -5.81
CA CYS A 150 -15.10 1.81 -6.66
C CYS A 150 -15.88 2.51 -7.79
N GLY A 151 -15.64 2.10 -9.05
CA GLY A 151 -16.52 2.38 -10.20
C GLY A 151 -16.22 3.67 -10.99
N ALA A 152 -17.04 3.93 -12.02
CA ALA A 152 -16.82 4.94 -13.08
C ALA A 152 -16.76 6.42 -12.64
N ALA A 153 -16.82 6.68 -11.34
CA ALA A 153 -16.74 8.00 -10.73
C ALA A 153 -15.92 7.96 -9.43
N GLY A 154 -14.93 7.07 -9.34
CA GLY A 154 -13.85 7.24 -8.37
C GLY A 154 -13.25 8.61 -8.61
N SER A 155 -13.39 9.52 -7.64
CA SER A 155 -12.64 10.76 -7.67
C SER A 155 -11.17 10.38 -7.68
N ILE A 156 -10.41 10.94 -8.64
CA ILE A 156 -8.97 11.16 -8.44
C ILE A 156 -8.83 11.70 -7.03
N ASP A 157 -7.84 11.19 -6.31
CA ASP A 157 -7.58 11.46 -4.91
C ASP A 157 -7.48 12.97 -4.60
N ASP A 158 -8.63 13.63 -4.48
CA ASP A 158 -8.86 15.01 -4.05
C ASP A 158 -10.33 15.17 -3.61
#